data_AF-A0A954MQV4-F1
#
_entry.id   AF-A0A954MQV4-F1
#
_cell.length_a   1.000
_cell.length_b   1.000
_cell.length_c   1.000
_cell.angle_alpha   90.00
_cell.angle_beta   90.00
_cell.angle_gamma   90.00
#
_symmetry.space_group_name_H-M   'P 1'
#
loop_
_entity.id
_entity.type
_entity.pdbx_description
1 polymer ?
#
loop_
_entity_poly.entity_id
_entity_poly.type
_entity_poly.pdbx_seq_one_letter_code
_entity_poly.pdbx_strand_id
1 'polypeptide(L)'
;MIRDDKPTRRIPLAWIVGNTRDMGDAVQAVVRHAAEVQCRATLADALRELSQDAPDLVLVCQQWPEEYRTEEVEQLLESLPLARIVCSYGPWCGSDGRTRVIWPFALRVPAERAASRILAELDVIAGRRLPLPRTAGLEEVFTFDAGVER
;
A
#
# COMPACT_ATOMS: atom_id res chain seq x y z
N MET A 1 -18.14 31.65 -15.69
CA MET A 1 -18.55 31.22 -14.34
C MET A 1 -18.33 29.73 -14.24
N ILE A 2 -17.07 29.32 -14.03
CA ILE A 2 -16.70 27.91 -13.90
C ILE A 2 -16.98 27.56 -12.44
N ARG A 3 -17.85 26.58 -12.20
CA ARG A 3 -18.07 26.04 -10.86
C ARG A 3 -16.76 25.36 -10.44
N ASP A 4 -16.09 26.00 -9.49
CA ASP A 4 -14.95 25.44 -8.79
C ASP A 4 -15.51 24.38 -7.83
N ASP A 5 -15.75 23.18 -8.38
CA ASP A 5 -16.22 22.03 -7.64
C ASP A 5 -15.04 21.54 -6.80
N LYS A 6 -14.89 22.09 -5.59
CA LYS A 6 -13.94 21.57 -4.61
C LYS A 6 -14.30 20.10 -4.40
N PRO A 7 -13.43 19.14 -4.74
CA PRO A 7 -13.75 17.74 -4.51
C PRO A 7 -13.99 17.57 -3.01
N THR A 8 -15.25 17.28 -2.67
CA THR A 8 -15.66 16.87 -1.34
C THR A 8 -14.76 15.70 -0.95
N ARG A 9 -13.81 15.94 -0.04
CA ARG A 9 -12.87 14.93 0.48
C ARG A 9 -13.67 13.77 1.07
N ARG A 10 -13.97 12.75 0.27
CA ARG A 10 -14.23 11.41 0.77
C ARG A 10 -12.88 10.87 1.21
N ILE A 11 -12.80 10.56 2.49
CA ILE A 11 -11.67 9.84 3.06
C ILE A 11 -11.71 8.42 2.45
N PRO A 12 -10.55 7.84 2.09
CA PRO A 12 -10.50 6.63 1.26
C PRO A 12 -11.00 5.37 1.96
N LEU A 13 -11.56 4.46 1.16
CA LEU A 13 -11.75 3.06 1.52
C LEU A 13 -10.37 2.40 1.51
N ALA A 14 -9.98 1.78 2.62
CA ALA A 14 -8.72 1.08 2.74
C ALA A 14 -8.92 -0.43 2.97
N TRP A 15 -8.08 -1.22 2.32
CA TRP A 15 -7.98 -2.65 2.57
C TRP A 15 -6.73 -2.97 3.38
N ILE A 16 -6.87 -3.86 4.35
CA ILE A 16 -5.75 -4.51 5.04
C ILE A 16 -5.81 -5.99 4.69
N VAL A 17 -4.75 -6.50 4.06
CA VAL A 17 -4.69 -7.87 3.56
C VAL A 17 -3.57 -8.64 4.25
N GLY A 18 -3.86 -9.85 4.69
CA GLY A 18 -2.89 -10.74 5.31
C GLY A 18 -2.86 -10.66 6.83
N ASN A 19 -1.90 -11.35 7.42
CA ASN A 19 -1.71 -11.39 8.86
C ASN A 19 -1.04 -10.09 9.34
N THR A 20 -1.63 -9.42 10.32
CA THR A 20 -1.17 -8.11 10.84
C THR A 20 -0.15 -8.21 11.96
N ARG A 21 0.25 -9.42 12.35
CA ARG A 21 1.32 -9.64 13.34
C ARG A 21 2.56 -8.86 12.93
N ASP A 22 3.19 -8.18 13.89
CA ASP A 22 4.38 -7.33 13.67
C ASP A 22 4.19 -6.12 12.73
N MET A 23 2.96 -5.84 12.27
CA MET A 23 2.62 -4.69 11.42
C MET A 23 1.79 -3.63 12.17
N GLY A 24 1.94 -3.57 13.50
CA GLY A 24 1.10 -2.74 14.38
C GLY A 24 1.04 -1.28 13.95
N ASP A 25 2.19 -0.65 13.72
CA ASP A 25 2.26 0.77 13.36
C ASP A 25 1.64 1.05 11.98
N ALA A 26 1.84 0.16 11.02
CA ALA A 26 1.25 0.26 9.68
C ALA A 26 -0.29 0.16 9.76
N VAL A 27 -0.80 -0.85 10.46
CA VAL A 27 -2.24 -1.05 10.65
C VAL A 27 -2.85 0.14 11.39
N GLN A 28 -2.20 0.63 12.44
CA GLN A 28 -2.67 1.81 13.17
C GLN A 28 -2.70 3.06 12.29
N ALA A 29 -1.72 3.26 11.41
CA ALA A 29 -1.72 4.38 10.47
C ALA A 29 -2.91 4.29 9.50
N VAL A 30 -3.22 3.12 8.94
CA VAL A 30 -4.41 2.93 8.10
C VAL A 30 -5.69 3.21 8.89
N VAL A 31 -5.87 2.56 10.04
CA VAL A 31 -7.10 2.66 10.86
C VAL A 31 -7.34 4.09 11.36
N ARG A 32 -6.29 4.85 11.66
CA ARG A 32 -6.42 6.23 12.13
C ARG A 32 -6.89 7.19 11.04
N HIS A 33 -6.57 6.92 9.77
CA HIS A 33 -6.69 7.91 8.70
C HIS A 33 -7.66 7.53 7.58
N ALA A 34 -8.00 6.25 7.41
CA ALA A 34 -9.05 5.81 6.49
C ALA A 34 -10.44 6.06 7.09
N ALA A 35 -11.45 6.29 6.26
CA ALA A 35 -12.84 6.43 6.72
C ALA A 35 -13.46 5.05 6.96
N GLU A 36 -13.07 4.11 6.12
CA GLU A 36 -13.52 2.74 6.17
C GLU A 36 -12.32 1.83 5.98
N VAL A 37 -12.23 0.81 6.82
CA VAL A 37 -11.19 -0.21 6.75
C VAL A 37 -11.87 -1.56 6.62
N GLN A 38 -11.48 -2.31 5.60
CA GLN A 38 -11.94 -3.66 5.39
C GLN A 38 -10.76 -4.63 5.42
N CYS A 39 -10.85 -5.66 6.24
CA CYS A 39 -9.81 -6.67 6.36
C CYS A 39 -10.07 -7.86 5.43
N ARG A 40 -9.01 -8.40 4.84
CA ARG A 40 -9.02 -9.62 4.01
C ARG A 40 -7.92 -10.55 4.50
N ALA A 41 -8.21 -11.84 4.58
CA ALA A 41 -7.23 -12.81 5.07
C ALA A 41 -6.10 -13.03 4.05
N THR A 42 -6.42 -13.03 2.75
CA THR A 42 -5.46 -13.32 1.67
C THR A 42 -5.67 -12.41 0.45
N LEU A 43 -4.68 -12.34 -0.46
CA LEU A 43 -4.84 -11.67 -1.75
C LEU A 43 -5.96 -12.30 -2.59
N ALA A 44 -6.11 -13.63 -2.54
CA ALA A 44 -7.17 -14.33 -3.25
C ALA A 44 -8.57 -13.92 -2.77
N ASP A 45 -8.76 -13.68 -1.46
CA ASP A 45 -10.02 -13.18 -0.92
C ASP A 45 -10.28 -11.74 -1.35
N ALA A 46 -9.26 -10.89 -1.29
CA ALA A 46 -9.34 -9.51 -1.77
C ALA A 46 -9.75 -9.44 -3.25
N LEU A 47 -9.13 -10.27 -4.10
CA LEU A 47 -9.43 -10.34 -5.54
C LEU A 47 -10.84 -10.86 -5.83
N ARG A 48 -11.34 -11.83 -5.04
CA ARG A 48 -12.70 -12.37 -5.22
C ARG A 48 -13.78 -11.34 -4.89
N GLU A 49 -13.51 -10.45 -3.95
CA GLU A 49 -14.49 -9.48 -3.43
C GLU A 49 -14.41 -8.10 -4.10
N LEU A 50 -13.50 -7.92 -5.07
CA LEU A 50 -13.27 -6.69 -5.82
C LEU A 50 -14.50 -6.14 -6.55
N SER A 51 -15.55 -6.95 -6.73
CA SER A 51 -16.80 -6.55 -7.39
C SER A 51 -17.67 -5.57 -6.59
N GLN A 52 -17.38 -5.32 -5.32
CA GLN A 52 -18.23 -4.51 -4.44
C GLN A 52 -17.79 -3.04 -4.41
N ASP A 53 -16.52 -2.74 -4.13
CA ASP A 53 -15.92 -1.40 -4.14
C ASP A 53 -14.40 -1.51 -4.28
N ALA A 54 -13.78 -0.65 -5.08
CA ALA A 54 -12.33 -0.60 -5.23
C ALA A 54 -11.70 0.30 -4.14
N PRO A 55 -10.71 -0.16 -3.37
CA PRO A 55 -10.04 0.65 -2.36
C PRO A 55 -9.13 1.69 -3.00
N ASP A 56 -8.94 2.82 -2.33
CA ASP A 56 -7.92 3.80 -2.71
C ASP A 56 -6.55 3.46 -2.11
N LEU A 57 -6.53 2.73 -0.98
CA LEU A 57 -5.32 2.26 -0.30
C LEU A 57 -5.40 0.77 0.03
N VAL A 58 -4.36 0.01 -0.27
CA VAL A 58 -4.21 -1.39 0.14
C VAL A 58 -2.91 -1.55 0.93
N LEU A 59 -3.02 -1.94 2.19
CA LEU A 59 -1.91 -2.42 2.99
C LEU A 59 -1.89 -3.95 2.91
N VAL A 60 -0.84 -4.50 2.30
CA VAL A 60 -0.56 -5.93 2.29
C VAL A 60 0.49 -6.21 3.37
N CYS A 61 0.18 -7.12 4.28
CA CYS A 61 1.06 -7.50 5.39
C CYS A 61 1.75 -8.83 5.08
N GLN A 62 3.03 -8.79 4.70
CA GLN A 62 3.83 -9.96 4.40
C GLN A 62 4.69 -10.39 5.61
N GLN A 63 4.43 -11.59 6.12
CA GLN A 63 5.07 -12.18 7.29
C GLN A 63 6.34 -12.96 6.95
N TRP A 64 6.37 -13.65 5.81
CA TRP A 64 7.54 -14.42 5.36
C TRP A 64 7.76 -14.33 3.84
N PRO A 65 8.99 -14.62 3.36
CA PRO A 65 9.29 -14.78 1.94
C PRO A 65 8.31 -15.70 1.22
N GLU A 66 7.92 -15.38 -0.01
CA GLU A 66 7.05 -16.24 -0.84
C GLU A 66 5.65 -16.52 -0.26
N GLU A 67 5.18 -15.77 0.74
CA GLU A 67 3.80 -15.87 1.24
C GLU A 67 2.73 -15.64 0.16
N TYR A 68 3.04 -14.81 -0.84
CA TYR A 68 2.18 -14.52 -1.98
C TYR A 68 2.80 -15.02 -3.26
N ARG A 69 1.97 -15.49 -4.19
CA ARG A 69 2.41 -15.92 -5.52
C ARG A 69 2.51 -14.73 -6.46
N THR A 70 3.41 -14.82 -7.44
CA THR A 70 3.62 -13.77 -8.45
C THR A 70 2.31 -13.44 -9.17
N GLU A 71 1.53 -14.46 -9.53
CA GLU A 71 0.27 -14.29 -10.27
C GLU A 71 -0.77 -13.53 -9.44
N GLU A 72 -0.82 -13.73 -8.12
CA GLU A 72 -1.74 -13.02 -7.22
C GLU A 72 -1.35 -11.55 -7.08
N VAL A 73 -0.05 -11.27 -7.04
CA VAL A 73 0.49 -9.91 -7.00
C VAL A 73 0.20 -9.19 -8.31
N GLU A 74 0.51 -9.80 -9.45
CA GLU A 74 0.23 -9.24 -10.78
C GLU A 74 -1.25 -8.96 -10.96
N GLN A 75 -2.11 -9.94 -10.64
CA GLN A 75 -3.56 -9.77 -10.74
C GLN A 75 -4.08 -8.64 -9.85
N LEU A 76 -3.55 -8.48 -8.63
CA LEU A 76 -3.89 -7.34 -7.76
C LEU A 76 -3.51 -6.00 -8.40
N LEU A 77 -2.30 -5.90 -8.95
CA LEU A 77 -1.81 -4.67 -9.57
C LEU A 77 -2.62 -4.28 -10.81
N GLU A 78 -3.01 -5.27 -11.61
CA GLU A 78 -3.86 -5.08 -12.79
C GLU A 78 -5.30 -4.73 -12.42
N SER A 79 -5.84 -5.35 -11.38
CA SER A 79 -7.22 -5.13 -10.92
C SER A 79 -7.42 -3.79 -10.22
N LEU A 80 -6.36 -3.26 -9.60
CA LEU A 80 -6.39 -2.01 -8.84
C LEU A 80 -5.35 -1.00 -9.36
N PRO A 81 -5.45 -0.53 -10.61
CA PRO A 81 -4.42 0.33 -11.21
C PRO A 81 -4.33 1.71 -10.55
N LEU A 82 -5.41 2.20 -9.94
CA LEU A 82 -5.49 3.51 -9.28
C LEU A 82 -5.23 3.44 -7.77
N ALA A 83 -5.35 2.27 -7.16
CA ALA A 83 -5.10 2.12 -5.72
C ALA A 83 -3.62 2.34 -5.40
N ARG A 84 -3.38 2.98 -4.27
CA ARG A 84 -2.07 3.03 -3.62
C ARG A 84 -1.86 1.73 -2.87
N ILE A 85 -0.78 1.03 -3.14
CA ILE A 85 -0.53 -0.30 -2.57
C ILE A 85 0.79 -0.25 -1.83
N VAL A 86 0.77 -0.68 -0.56
CA VAL A 86 1.93 -0.79 0.31
C VAL A 86 2.02 -2.24 0.77
N CYS A 87 3.08 -2.93 0.36
CA CYS A 87 3.44 -4.24 0.89
C CYS A 87 4.43 -4.03 2.05
N SER A 88 3.91 -4.09 3.27
CA SER A 88 4.68 -4.01 4.51
C SER A 88 5.23 -5.39 4.86
N TYR A 89 6.54 -5.50 5.00
CA TYR A 89 7.20 -6.78 5.28
C TYR A 89 8.04 -6.74 6.56
N GLY A 90 8.10 -7.88 7.26
CA GLY A 90 8.87 -8.02 8.49
C GLY A 90 10.38 -8.22 8.26
N PRO A 91 11.21 -8.10 9.31
CA PRO A 91 12.67 -8.22 9.20
C PRO A 91 13.15 -9.57 8.65
N TRP A 92 12.36 -10.64 8.83
CA TRP A 92 12.61 -11.96 8.25
C TRP A 92 12.57 -11.97 6.71
N CYS A 93 11.90 -10.98 6.09
CA CYS A 93 11.85 -10.78 4.63
C CYS A 93 12.95 -9.83 4.12
N GLY A 94 13.81 -9.28 4.99
CA GLY A 94 14.82 -8.28 4.63
C GLY A 94 15.90 -8.79 3.67
N SER A 95 16.20 -10.10 3.71
CA SER A 95 17.17 -10.73 2.79
C SER A 95 16.57 -11.06 1.42
N ASP A 96 15.24 -11.04 1.29
CA ASP A 96 14.49 -11.52 0.13
C ASP A 96 14.55 -10.55 -1.07
N GLY A 97 14.82 -9.27 -0.80
CA GLY A 97 14.99 -8.21 -1.80
C GLY A 97 16.18 -8.39 -2.75
N ARG A 98 17.01 -9.43 -2.57
CA ARG A 98 18.23 -9.67 -3.37
C ARG A 98 18.08 -10.76 -4.43
N THR A 99 17.07 -11.63 -4.32
CA THR A 99 17.01 -12.86 -5.13
C THR A 99 15.67 -13.13 -5.80
N ARG A 100 14.53 -12.78 -5.18
CA ARG A 100 13.19 -13.00 -5.75
C ARG A 100 12.25 -11.88 -5.32
N VAL A 101 12.04 -10.93 -6.22
CA VAL A 101 11.24 -9.73 -5.96
C VAL A 101 9.95 -9.83 -6.76
N ILE A 102 8.90 -10.36 -6.14
CA ILE A 102 7.56 -10.42 -6.76
C ILE A 102 6.80 -9.08 -6.67
N TRP A 103 7.12 -8.29 -5.64
CA TRP A 103 6.57 -6.95 -5.43
C TRP A 103 7.50 -5.91 -6.03
N PRO A 104 7.02 -4.96 -6.87
CA PRO A 104 7.85 -3.87 -7.34
C PRO A 104 8.45 -3.08 -6.16
N PHE A 105 9.68 -2.57 -6.32
CA PHE A 105 10.39 -1.87 -5.23
C PHE A 105 9.59 -0.71 -4.64
N ALA A 106 8.87 0.02 -5.50
CA ALA A 106 7.99 1.13 -5.12
C ALA A 106 6.92 0.77 -4.07
N LEU A 107 6.52 -0.50 -4.00
CA LEU A 107 5.45 -0.98 -3.11
C LEU A 107 6.02 -1.67 -1.86
N ARG A 108 7.29 -2.09 -1.88
CA ARG A 108 7.92 -2.83 -0.78
C ARG A 108 8.40 -1.88 0.30
N VAL A 109 7.91 -2.06 1.52
CA VAL A 109 8.28 -1.21 2.66
C VAL A 109 8.59 -2.06 3.89
N PRO A 110 9.76 -1.87 4.53
CA PRO A 110 10.01 -2.46 5.84
C PRO A 110 8.94 -2.03 6.85
N ALA A 111 8.53 -2.94 7.74
CA ALA A 111 7.50 -2.66 8.75
C ALA A 111 7.77 -1.37 9.54
N GLU A 112 9.02 -1.09 9.89
CA GLU A 112 9.44 0.10 10.63
C GLU A 112 9.26 1.43 9.87
N ARG A 113 9.09 1.38 8.54
CA ARG A 113 8.82 2.54 7.68
C ARG A 113 7.41 2.56 7.10
N ALA A 114 6.62 1.52 7.33
CA ALA A 114 5.32 1.38 6.71
C ALA A 114 4.35 2.49 7.14
N ALA A 115 4.37 2.91 8.41
CA ALA A 115 3.52 3.99 8.89
C ALA A 115 3.80 5.32 8.17
N SER A 116 5.06 5.73 8.01
CA SER A 116 5.42 6.95 7.30
C SER A 116 5.09 6.85 5.80
N ARG A 117 5.33 5.69 5.16
CA ARG A 117 4.86 5.46 3.78
C ARG A 117 3.36 5.66 3.67
N ILE A 118 2.56 5.06 4.56
CA ILE A 118 1.08 5.15 4.51
C ILE A 118 0.64 6.62 4.55
N LEU A 119 1.23 7.44 5.42
CA LEU A 119 0.92 8.87 5.48
C LEU A 119 1.24 9.59 4.16
N ALA A 120 2.38 9.28 3.55
CA ALA A 120 2.75 9.85 2.25
C ALA A 120 1.81 9.40 1.12
N GLU A 121 1.33 8.15 1.14
CA GLU A 121 0.35 7.66 0.18
C GLU A 121 -1.02 8.30 0.39
N LEU A 122 -1.40 8.59 1.63
CA LEU A 122 -2.61 9.37 1.92
C LEU A 122 -2.48 10.84 1.46
N ASP A 123 -1.28 11.42 1.52
CA ASP A 123 -1.00 12.73 0.91
C ASP A 123 -1.15 12.68 -0.61
N VAL A 124 -0.72 11.59 -1.26
CA VAL A 124 -0.92 11.37 -2.71
C VAL A 124 -2.41 11.27 -3.04
N ILE A 125 -3.17 10.43 -2.33
CA ILE A 125 -4.63 10.29 -2.51
C ILE A 125 -5.33 11.65 -2.35
N ALA A 126 -4.87 12.46 -1.39
CA ALA A 126 -5.43 13.78 -1.15
C ALA A 126 -4.88 14.90 -2.07
N GLY A 127 -4.06 14.56 -3.06
CA GLY A 127 -3.50 15.50 -4.04
C GLY A 127 -2.44 16.45 -3.48
N ARG A 128 -1.86 16.17 -2.30
CA ARG A 128 -0.82 16.99 -1.65
C ARG A 128 0.60 16.58 -2.03
N ARG A 129 0.76 15.40 -2.64
CA ARG A 129 2.06 14.83 -3.01
C ARG A 129 1.97 14.13 -4.36
N LEU A 130 3.06 14.13 -5.12
CA LEU A 130 3.15 13.37 -6.36
C LEU A 130 3.30 11.87 -6.06
N PRO A 131 2.62 10.97 -6.79
CA PRO A 131 2.73 9.54 -6.59
C PRO A 131 4.11 9.02 -6.97
N LEU A 132 4.58 8.00 -6.25
CA LEU A 132 5.69 7.18 -6.71
C LEU A 132 5.17 6.21 -7.81
N PRO A 133 5.77 6.19 -9.02
CA PRO A 133 5.37 5.25 -10.05
C PRO A 133 5.74 3.82 -9.64
N ARG A 134 4.96 2.82 -10.06
CA ARG A 134 5.21 1.41 -9.72
C ARG A 134 6.53 0.89 -10.26
N THR A 135 7.04 1.51 -11.32
CA THR A 135 8.33 1.23 -11.94
C THR A 135 9.50 1.91 -11.25
N ALA A 136 9.26 2.67 -10.17
CA ALA A 136 10.32 3.41 -9.49
C ALA A 136 11.40 2.46 -8.94
N GLY A 137 12.65 2.86 -9.11
CA GLY A 137 13.81 2.19 -8.55
C GLY A 137 14.06 2.55 -7.09
N LEU A 138 15.10 1.95 -6.50
CA LEU A 138 15.47 2.15 -5.09
C LEU A 138 15.82 3.61 -4.76
N GLU A 139 16.43 4.36 -5.68
CA GLU A 139 16.80 5.77 -5.47
C GLU A 139 15.57 6.67 -5.33
N GLU A 140 14.59 6.49 -6.21
CA GLU A 140 13.32 7.22 -6.20
C GLU A 140 12.51 6.86 -4.94
N VAL A 141 12.48 5.57 -4.59
CA VAL A 141 11.90 5.06 -3.33
C VAL A 141 12.52 5.78 -2.13
N PHE A 142 13.85 5.82 -2.05
CA PHE A 142 14.56 6.46 -0.95
C PHE A 142 14.25 7.96 -0.87
N THR A 143 14.27 8.66 -2.01
CA THR A 143 13.95 10.10 -2.08
C THR A 143 12.52 10.38 -1.64
N PHE A 144 11.58 9.53 -2.05
CA PHE A 144 10.20 9.64 -1.61
C PHE A 144 10.08 9.44 -0.10
N ASP A 145 10.72 8.41 0.47
CA ASP A 145 10.65 8.11 1.91
C ASP A 145 11.29 9.19 2.77
N ALA A 146 12.45 9.70 2.37
CA ALA A 146 13.15 10.78 3.06
C ALA A 146 12.33 12.08 3.10
N GLY A 147 11.48 12.30 2.10
CA GLY A 147 10.58 13.46 2.04
C GLY A 147 9.40 13.41 3.03
N VAL A 148 9.33 12.40 3.91
CA VAL A 148 8.31 12.26 4.97
C VAL A 148 8.88 12.60 6.35
N GLU A 149 10.20 12.62 6.53
CA GLU A 149 10.88 12.84 7.82
C GLU A 149 10.96 14.33 8.25
N ARG A 150 10.00 15.19 7.89
CA ARG A 150 9.97 16.60 8.28
C ARG A 150 8.73 16.99 9.08
#